data_AF-A0A285Q5Z4-F1
#
_entry.id   AF-A0A285Q5Z4-F1
#
_cell.length_a   1.000
_cell.length_b   1.000
_cell.length_c   1.000
_cell.angle_alpha   90.00
_cell.angle_beta   90.00
_cell.angle_gamma   90.00
#
_symmetry.space_group_name_H-M   'P 1'
#
loop_
_entity.id
_entity.type
_entity.pdbx_description
1 polymer ?
#
loop_
_entity_poly.entity_id
_entity_poly.type
_entity_poly.pdbx_seq_one_letter_code
_entity_poly.pdbx_strand_id
1 'polypeptide(L)'
;MTPTSNLPFLPSTAPLGAHGAPVCKHETANVLLRRSDNLRRPRAFINAGKIKDESGKVVTAELQDGTEHTPDNAEARFTKLVTGNAQWYWPEEPEGEHLIGFDTVSEQLRFTPGQTLSKGVELTVIQGEREARAIHLPPPVMINLREAAPASEDLLTDEQLDYFRANGNNALIYIHGYNVPQGEWGRFLNRKDSQKRYGGHGPTPTNAWHPNKATTWQDAEALSDTSAAPPKEDQLNGTGAHNWAIHMEYQLNRAAGFDGQDWMPYSRIINISWPGNTGSTDFMQAELNAMTTGRRLAPLLLQLAGAGIAINLISHSLGARVALTALNILGTIGKSNLVDHLFLWQPAVADNALTNDSSRDVHPLGLGVFPSAHSAARKIVVLHSRGDGILGSNNSEDNAWWRYAIPPHIRIASKAWDLATADDPMDDILGKLRGAYDKKWWIFPSFLDNGFGPAIETLYKDYLPLTWTLDYSKRSLYVPEALKQTVKENWVRLEKDIFAEASALWQPCIDCLRNGERPPDYILMAPLNHRASVSPQVAKDYVLRLKKLAVNDWVPEQQPRPALGYVGFDEVAGEHATELDEFIDRSLTDGKFFPVDQSEWLFSHSGMRIPSEEVFDRSYRAEIIRRISDEGVGFGRY
;
A
#
# COMPACT_ATOMS: atom_id res chain seq x y z
N MET A 1 37.15 20.14 -93.53
CA MET A 1 37.03 19.05 -92.54
C MET A 1 36.93 19.68 -91.17
N THR A 2 35.73 19.77 -90.63
CA THR A 2 35.43 20.29 -89.30
C THR A 2 34.92 19.11 -88.46
N PRO A 3 35.36 18.94 -87.20
CA PRO A 3 35.02 17.76 -86.42
C PRO A 3 33.58 17.84 -85.93
N THR A 4 32.81 16.79 -86.19
CA THR A 4 31.50 16.53 -85.60
C THR A 4 31.66 16.17 -84.13
N SER A 5 31.19 17.03 -83.22
CA SER A 5 31.07 16.69 -81.80
C SER A 5 29.80 15.88 -81.57
N ASN A 6 29.94 14.57 -81.32
CA ASN A 6 28.86 13.74 -80.83
C ASN A 6 28.73 13.91 -79.31
N LEU A 7 27.88 14.85 -78.88
CA LEU A 7 27.29 14.80 -77.54
C LEU A 7 25.82 14.38 -77.70
N PRO A 8 25.32 13.40 -76.91
CA PRO A 8 23.97 12.85 -77.06
C PRO A 8 22.84 13.80 -76.63
N PHE A 9 23.15 15.03 -76.22
CA PHE A 9 22.16 16.02 -75.79
C PHE A 9 22.51 17.42 -76.31
N LEU A 10 21.49 18.13 -76.81
CA LEU A 10 21.57 19.56 -77.15
C LEU A 10 21.51 20.39 -75.85
N PRO A 11 22.45 21.34 -75.61
CA PRO A 11 22.35 22.24 -74.47
C PRO A 11 21.11 23.13 -74.63
N SER A 12 20.19 23.06 -73.66
CA SER A 12 19.01 23.92 -73.61
C SER A 12 19.38 25.34 -73.19
N THR A 13 18.88 26.34 -73.91
CA THR A 13 19.00 27.77 -73.61
C THR A 13 17.81 28.31 -72.81
N ALA A 14 16.94 27.44 -72.30
CA ALA A 14 15.81 27.86 -71.48
C ALA A 14 16.30 28.44 -70.12
N PRO A 15 15.85 29.65 -69.72
CA PRO A 15 16.17 30.20 -68.40
C PRO A 15 15.73 29.24 -67.29
N LEU A 16 16.60 29.02 -66.30
CA LEU A 16 16.25 28.36 -65.04
C LEU A 16 15.07 29.11 -64.40
N GLY A 17 13.84 28.66 -64.66
CA GLY A 17 12.60 29.30 -64.21
C GLY A 17 11.37 29.12 -65.11
N ALA A 18 11.52 28.66 -66.37
CA ALA A 18 10.38 28.47 -67.29
C ALA A 18 9.53 27.22 -66.98
N HIS A 19 10.09 26.24 -66.26
CA HIS A 19 9.34 25.23 -65.55
C HIS A 19 9.41 25.67 -64.09
N GLY A 20 8.31 26.20 -63.54
CA GLY A 20 8.26 26.62 -62.14
C GLY A 20 8.91 25.54 -61.27
N ALA A 21 9.73 25.95 -60.30
CA ALA A 21 10.42 25.02 -59.40
C ALA A 21 9.43 23.91 -59.01
N PRO A 22 9.78 22.61 -59.19
CA PRO A 22 8.84 21.54 -58.89
C PRO A 22 8.30 21.79 -57.50
N VAL A 23 6.96 21.83 -57.38
CA VAL A 23 6.32 21.99 -56.08
C VAL A 23 6.93 20.92 -55.19
N CYS A 24 7.65 21.32 -54.14
CA CYS A 24 8.24 20.40 -53.16
C CYS A 24 7.09 19.67 -52.48
N LYS A 25 6.56 18.62 -53.12
CA LYS A 25 5.61 17.71 -52.51
C LYS A 25 6.40 17.00 -51.42
N HIS A 26 6.08 17.34 -50.18
CA HIS A 26 6.61 16.64 -49.04
C HIS A 26 6.13 15.19 -49.17
N GLU A 27 7.08 14.26 -49.18
CA GLU A 27 6.74 12.85 -49.24
C GLU A 27 6.00 12.46 -47.96
N THR A 28 5.04 11.55 -48.12
CA THR A 28 4.28 11.05 -46.98
C THR A 28 4.65 9.61 -46.66
N ALA A 29 4.64 9.29 -45.38
CA ALA A 29 5.04 8.00 -44.83
C ALA A 29 4.11 7.59 -43.67
N ASN A 30 4.36 6.39 -43.14
CA ASN A 30 3.56 5.81 -42.05
C ASN A 30 4.41 5.57 -40.81
N VAL A 31 3.76 5.54 -39.65
CA VAL A 31 4.35 5.09 -38.38
C VAL A 31 3.48 3.97 -37.82
N LEU A 32 4.10 2.82 -37.55
CA LEU A 32 3.49 1.69 -36.86
C LEU A 32 3.96 1.70 -35.40
N LEU A 33 3.02 1.88 -34.48
CA LEU A 33 3.29 1.94 -33.05
C LEU A 33 2.74 0.68 -32.37
N ARG A 34 3.57 0.06 -31.53
CA ARG A 34 3.20 -1.04 -30.63
C ARG A 34 3.26 -0.57 -29.18
N ARG A 35 2.55 -1.25 -28.28
CA ARG A 35 2.55 -0.96 -26.85
C ARG A 35 3.01 -2.17 -26.05
N SER A 36 3.81 -1.94 -25.00
CA SER A 36 4.13 -2.97 -24.03
C SER A 36 4.22 -2.41 -22.61
N ASP A 37 4.19 -3.30 -21.63
CA ASP A 37 4.60 -2.96 -20.26
C ASP A 37 6.14 -2.97 -20.10
N ASN A 38 6.61 -2.66 -18.88
CA ASN A 38 8.03 -2.62 -18.53
C ASN A 38 8.73 -4.00 -18.54
N LEU A 39 7.96 -5.08 -18.69
CA LEU A 39 8.44 -6.44 -18.95
C LEU A 39 8.45 -6.80 -20.44
N ARG A 40 8.12 -5.83 -21.31
CA ARG A 40 7.97 -5.96 -22.76
C ARG A 40 6.83 -6.89 -23.19
N ARG A 41 5.84 -7.13 -22.32
CA ARG A 41 4.65 -7.89 -22.69
C ARG A 41 3.72 -7.01 -23.53
N PRO A 42 3.21 -7.50 -24.68
CA PRO A 42 2.30 -6.73 -25.52
C PRO A 42 1.06 -6.28 -24.77
N ARG A 43 0.60 -5.04 -25.04
CA ARG A 43 -0.62 -4.47 -24.46
C ARG A 43 -1.50 -3.89 -25.56
N ALA A 44 -2.82 -3.95 -25.37
CA ALA A 44 -3.79 -3.36 -26.28
C ALA A 44 -3.76 -1.82 -26.20
N PHE A 45 -4.03 -1.13 -27.30
CA PHE A 45 -4.32 0.29 -27.27
C PHE A 45 -5.82 0.51 -26.99
N ILE A 46 -6.13 1.33 -25.98
CA ILE A 46 -7.45 1.97 -25.86
C ILE A 46 -7.47 3.21 -26.77
N ASN A 47 -6.36 3.95 -26.78
CA ASN A 47 -6.11 5.09 -27.64
C ASN A 47 -4.58 5.20 -27.84
N ALA A 48 -4.14 5.34 -29.10
CA ALA A 48 -2.72 5.45 -29.42
C ALA A 48 -2.17 6.89 -29.42
N GLY A 49 -3.03 7.87 -29.13
CA GLY A 49 -2.68 9.29 -29.11
C GLY A 49 -2.60 9.89 -30.50
N LYS A 50 -1.71 10.89 -30.66
CA LYS A 50 -1.59 11.68 -31.89
C LYS A 50 -0.14 11.97 -32.24
N ILE A 51 0.16 12.04 -33.54
CA ILE A 51 1.43 12.52 -34.05
C ILE A 51 1.22 13.89 -34.68
N LYS A 52 2.08 14.86 -34.30
CA LYS A 52 2.22 16.14 -34.98
C LYS A 52 3.47 16.06 -35.87
N ASP A 53 3.29 16.14 -37.19
CA ASP A 53 4.41 16.09 -38.14
C ASP A 53 5.10 17.45 -38.33
N GLU A 54 6.16 17.47 -39.15
CA GLU A 54 7.00 18.65 -39.40
C GLU A 54 6.22 19.84 -39.98
N SER A 55 5.16 19.56 -40.75
CA SER A 55 4.27 20.59 -41.29
C SER A 55 3.30 21.16 -40.24
N GLY A 56 3.28 20.57 -39.05
CA GLY A 56 2.35 20.89 -37.97
C GLY A 56 1.01 20.17 -38.09
N LYS A 57 0.84 19.28 -39.07
CA LYS A 57 -0.37 18.46 -39.23
C LYS A 57 -0.45 17.43 -38.11
N VAL A 58 -1.64 17.30 -37.53
CA VAL A 58 -1.93 16.34 -36.47
C VAL A 58 -2.67 15.14 -37.05
N VAL A 59 -2.21 13.93 -36.74
CA VAL A 59 -2.75 12.66 -37.22
C VAL A 59 -3.01 11.74 -36.03
N THR A 60 -4.15 11.06 -36.03
CA THR A 60 -4.49 9.99 -35.07
C THR A 60 -4.30 8.62 -35.73
N ALA A 61 -4.08 7.58 -34.93
CA ALA A 61 -3.89 6.23 -35.45
C ALA A 61 -5.21 5.54 -35.82
N GLU A 62 -5.11 4.61 -36.76
CA GLU A 62 -6.05 3.49 -36.91
C GLU A 62 -5.54 2.32 -36.05
N LEU A 63 -6.40 1.79 -35.17
CA LEU A 63 -6.06 0.62 -34.36
C LEU A 63 -6.29 -0.66 -35.16
N GLN A 64 -5.37 -1.59 -35.03
CA GLN A 64 -5.36 -2.86 -35.74
C GLN A 64 -5.24 -4.01 -34.74
N ASP A 65 -6.01 -5.07 -35.00
CA ASP A 65 -5.98 -6.26 -34.17
C ASP A 65 -4.64 -6.98 -34.25
N GLY A 66 -4.28 -7.62 -33.14
CA GLY A 66 -3.08 -8.43 -33.05
C GLY A 66 -3.18 -9.75 -33.82
N THR A 67 -2.10 -10.51 -33.76
CA THR A 67 -2.04 -11.94 -34.08
C THR A 67 -2.57 -12.81 -32.93
N GLU A 68 -2.64 -14.14 -33.11
CA GLU A 68 -3.01 -15.13 -32.08
C GLU A 68 -2.26 -14.96 -30.73
N HIS A 69 -1.06 -14.35 -30.74
CA HIS A 69 -0.21 -14.18 -29.56
C HIS A 69 -0.16 -12.76 -29.01
N THR A 70 -1.02 -11.86 -29.49
CA THR A 70 -1.07 -10.46 -29.09
C THR A 70 -2.53 -10.04 -28.92
N PRO A 71 -2.84 -9.15 -27.96
CA PRO A 71 -4.23 -8.76 -27.75
C PRO A 71 -4.81 -8.05 -28.97
N ASP A 72 -6.15 -7.98 -29.04
CA ASP A 72 -6.84 -7.09 -29.97
C ASP A 72 -6.37 -5.64 -29.76
N ASN A 73 -6.42 -4.82 -30.82
CA ASN A 73 -5.84 -3.47 -30.84
C ASN A 73 -4.35 -3.41 -30.40
N ALA A 74 -3.52 -4.42 -30.69
CA ALA A 74 -2.09 -4.41 -30.31
C ALA A 74 -1.22 -3.46 -31.15
N GLU A 75 -1.69 -3.06 -32.33
CA GLU A 75 -0.96 -2.18 -33.24
C GLU A 75 -1.74 -0.91 -33.58
N ALA A 76 -1.02 0.21 -33.72
CA ALA A 76 -1.59 1.50 -34.04
C ALA A 76 -0.86 2.14 -35.23
N ARG A 77 -1.55 2.35 -36.34
CA ARG A 77 -0.96 2.83 -37.59
C ARG A 77 -1.34 4.29 -37.85
N PHE A 78 -0.34 5.16 -37.90
CA PHE A 78 -0.50 6.56 -38.32
C PHE A 78 -0.13 6.68 -39.79
N THR A 79 -1.03 7.19 -40.62
CA THR A 79 -0.84 7.24 -42.08
C THR A 79 -0.77 8.67 -42.61
N LYS A 80 -0.09 8.84 -43.75
CA LYS A 80 0.00 10.13 -44.48
C LYS A 80 0.68 11.23 -43.65
N LEU A 81 1.73 10.89 -42.91
CA LEU A 81 2.58 11.84 -42.18
C LEU A 81 3.64 12.41 -43.11
N VAL A 82 3.94 13.71 -43.01
CA VAL A 82 5.09 14.29 -43.71
C VAL A 82 6.39 13.69 -43.17
N THR A 83 7.29 13.25 -44.06
CA THR A 83 8.64 12.81 -43.69
C THR A 83 9.42 13.95 -43.04
N GLY A 84 10.16 13.67 -41.97
CA GLY A 84 10.89 14.69 -41.21
C GLY A 84 10.70 14.53 -39.70
N ASN A 85 10.95 15.61 -38.96
CA ASN A 85 10.78 15.62 -37.51
C ASN A 85 9.31 15.61 -37.10
N ALA A 86 8.94 14.74 -36.17
CA ALA A 86 7.59 14.65 -35.64
C ALA A 86 7.60 14.48 -34.12
N GLN A 87 6.45 14.74 -33.51
CA GLN A 87 6.23 14.58 -32.08
C GLN A 87 5.01 13.70 -31.85
N TRP A 88 5.20 12.59 -31.15
CA TRP A 88 4.11 11.73 -30.70
C TRP A 88 3.67 12.12 -29.30
N TYR A 89 2.36 12.26 -29.13
CA TYR A 89 1.73 12.59 -27.86
C TYR A 89 0.82 11.44 -27.47
N TRP A 90 1.15 10.80 -26.35
CA TRP A 90 0.27 9.85 -25.69
C TRP A 90 -1.06 10.54 -25.30
N PRO A 91 -2.22 9.86 -25.36
CA PRO A 91 -3.45 10.42 -24.83
C PRO A 91 -3.37 10.58 -23.31
N GLU A 92 -4.41 11.17 -22.71
CA GLU A 92 -4.53 11.19 -21.26
C GLU A 92 -4.40 9.75 -20.72
N GLU A 93 -3.52 9.56 -19.75
CA GLU A 93 -3.05 8.23 -19.32
C GLU A 93 -4.25 7.39 -18.84
N PRO A 94 -4.52 6.22 -19.45
CA PRO A 94 -5.53 5.33 -18.91
C PRO A 94 -5.06 4.83 -17.54
N GLU A 95 -5.89 5.09 -16.52
CA GLU A 95 -5.90 4.33 -15.26
C GLU A 95 -4.60 4.37 -14.43
N GLY A 96 -3.74 5.36 -14.63
CA GLY A 96 -2.52 5.56 -13.83
C GLY A 96 -1.27 4.87 -14.37
N GLU A 97 -1.30 4.40 -15.62
CA GLU A 97 -0.08 3.97 -16.33
C GLU A 97 0.83 5.14 -16.66
N HIS A 98 2.14 4.87 -16.77
CA HIS A 98 3.13 5.90 -17.08
C HIS A 98 4.06 5.50 -18.21
N LEU A 99 4.23 6.37 -19.21
CA LEU A 99 5.22 6.16 -20.27
C LEU A 99 6.63 6.29 -19.69
N ILE A 100 7.41 5.21 -19.78
CA ILE A 100 8.79 5.13 -19.26
C ILE A 100 9.82 4.82 -20.35
N GLY A 101 9.37 4.49 -21.56
CA GLY A 101 10.28 4.29 -22.67
C GLY A 101 9.62 4.37 -24.03
N PHE A 102 10.43 4.64 -25.05
CA PHE A 102 10.02 4.63 -26.44
C PHE A 102 11.17 4.08 -27.28
N ASP A 103 10.95 2.90 -27.85
CA ASP A 103 11.95 2.19 -28.65
C ASP A 103 11.58 2.30 -30.13
N THR A 104 12.58 2.49 -30.97
CA THR A 104 12.50 2.34 -32.43
C THR A 104 13.57 1.35 -32.87
N VAL A 105 13.64 1.05 -34.18
CA VAL A 105 14.70 0.17 -34.71
C VAL A 105 16.11 0.71 -34.42
N SER A 106 16.27 2.03 -34.34
CA SER A 106 17.59 2.68 -34.22
C SER A 106 17.87 3.32 -32.86
N GLU A 107 16.84 3.56 -32.05
CA GLU A 107 16.95 4.36 -30.83
C GLU A 107 16.14 3.75 -29.69
N GLN A 108 16.68 3.84 -28.48
CA GLN A 108 15.98 3.47 -27.25
C GLN A 108 15.96 4.67 -26.32
N LEU A 109 14.78 5.22 -26.07
CA LEU A 109 14.57 6.36 -25.19
C LEU A 109 14.00 5.88 -23.86
N ARG A 110 14.50 6.42 -22.74
CA ARG A 110 14.03 6.13 -21.38
C ARG A 110 13.58 7.42 -20.73
N PHE A 111 12.48 7.36 -19.99
CA PHE A 111 11.85 8.50 -19.37
C PHE A 111 11.51 8.21 -17.92
N THR A 112 11.62 9.24 -17.09
CA THR A 112 10.96 9.22 -15.78
C THR A 112 9.45 9.43 -15.99
N PRO A 113 8.57 8.81 -15.19
CA PRO A 113 7.13 9.06 -15.21
C PRO A 113 6.79 10.55 -15.25
N GLY A 114 5.85 10.92 -16.13
CA GLY A 114 5.41 12.31 -16.30
C GLY A 114 6.32 13.22 -17.15
N GLN A 115 7.54 12.81 -17.52
CA GLN A 115 8.52 13.67 -18.20
C GLN A 115 8.05 14.17 -19.58
N THR A 116 7.38 13.32 -20.35
CA THR A 116 7.03 13.57 -21.76
C THR A 116 5.60 14.05 -21.95
N LEU A 117 4.77 14.09 -20.89
CA LEU A 117 3.33 14.41 -20.96
C LEU A 117 3.05 15.70 -21.74
N SER A 118 3.79 16.78 -21.46
CA SER A 118 3.53 18.10 -22.08
C SER A 118 4.33 18.37 -23.36
N LYS A 119 5.38 17.59 -23.64
CA LYS A 119 6.30 17.84 -24.79
C LYS A 119 6.09 16.87 -25.94
N GLY A 120 5.51 15.69 -25.67
CA GLY A 120 5.54 14.58 -26.60
C GLY A 120 6.92 13.94 -26.70
N VAL A 121 6.98 12.79 -27.35
CA VAL A 121 8.20 12.08 -27.69
C VAL A 121 8.61 12.49 -29.11
N GLU A 122 9.85 12.91 -29.27
CA GLU A 122 10.41 13.21 -30.59
C GLU A 122 10.65 11.91 -31.36
N LEU A 123 10.27 11.90 -32.64
CA LEU A 123 10.61 10.82 -33.57
C LEU A 123 10.84 11.37 -34.98
N THR A 124 11.62 10.65 -35.77
CA THR A 124 11.81 10.95 -37.19
C THR A 124 10.93 10.05 -38.04
N VAL A 125 10.09 10.66 -38.87
CA VAL A 125 9.30 9.98 -39.91
C VAL A 125 10.18 9.82 -41.15
N ILE A 126 10.51 8.58 -41.49
CA ILE A 126 11.36 8.23 -42.63
C ILE A 126 10.51 7.74 -43.81
N GLN A 127 11.08 7.76 -45.03
CA GLN A 127 10.44 7.12 -46.19
C GLN A 127 10.10 5.66 -45.88
N GLY A 128 8.85 5.25 -46.18
CA GLY A 128 8.33 3.92 -45.86
C GLY A 128 7.50 3.90 -44.56
N GLU A 129 7.76 2.91 -43.70
CA GLU A 129 7.07 2.73 -42.43
C GLU A 129 8.08 2.71 -41.27
N ARG A 130 7.89 3.59 -40.29
CA ARG A 130 8.68 3.62 -39.07
C ARG A 130 8.01 2.76 -38.00
N GLU A 131 8.70 1.72 -37.54
CA GLU A 131 8.26 0.94 -36.38
C GLU A 131 8.74 1.57 -35.08
N ALA A 132 7.82 1.66 -34.11
CA ALA A 132 8.10 2.14 -32.77
C ALA A 132 7.34 1.32 -31.71
N ARG A 133 7.82 1.36 -30.47
CA ARG A 133 7.20 0.73 -29.31
C ARG A 133 7.18 1.69 -28.13
N ALA A 134 5.99 1.99 -27.63
CA ALA A 134 5.80 2.70 -26.37
C ALA A 134 5.78 1.72 -25.20
N ILE A 135 6.62 1.99 -24.20
CA ILE A 135 6.80 1.14 -23.02
C ILE A 135 6.23 1.87 -21.80
N HIS A 136 5.28 1.23 -21.13
CA HIS A 136 4.59 1.80 -19.98
C HIS A 136 4.89 1.02 -18.71
N LEU A 137 5.01 1.73 -17.60
CA LEU A 137 4.87 1.13 -16.29
C LEU A 137 3.37 0.85 -16.06
N PRO A 138 2.98 -0.39 -15.70
CA PRO A 138 1.59 -0.74 -15.38
C PRO A 138 1.01 0.14 -14.26
N PRO A 139 -0.32 0.23 -14.13
CA PRO A 139 -0.93 0.97 -13.03
C PRO A 139 -0.53 0.36 -11.67
N PRO A 140 -0.61 1.13 -10.57
CA PRO A 140 -0.36 0.61 -9.23
C PRO A 140 -1.38 -0.48 -8.89
N VAL A 141 -0.95 -1.51 -8.15
CA VAL A 141 -1.87 -2.55 -7.66
C VAL A 141 -2.30 -2.18 -6.25
N MET A 142 -3.56 -1.78 -6.09
CA MET A 142 -4.13 -1.40 -4.80
C MET A 142 -5.49 -2.08 -4.60
N ILE A 143 -5.58 -2.92 -3.57
CA ILE A 143 -6.81 -3.61 -3.20
C ILE A 143 -7.50 -2.81 -2.08
N ASN A 144 -8.70 -2.32 -2.38
CA ASN A 144 -9.49 -1.51 -1.44
C ASN A 144 -10.42 -2.39 -0.60
N LEU A 145 -10.01 -2.69 0.62
CA LEU A 145 -10.79 -3.46 1.59
C LEU A 145 -11.58 -2.55 2.57
N ARG A 146 -11.72 -1.25 2.27
CA ARG A 146 -12.47 -0.30 3.10
C ARG A 146 -13.96 -0.39 2.89
N GLU A 147 -14.37 -0.58 1.64
CA GLU A 147 -15.77 -0.51 1.22
C GLU A 147 -16.37 -1.91 1.05
N ALA A 148 -17.68 -1.99 1.17
CA ALA A 148 -18.43 -3.19 0.85
C ALA A 148 -18.45 -3.36 -0.68
N ALA A 149 -17.53 -4.18 -1.17
CA ALA A 149 -17.37 -4.48 -2.60
C ALA A 149 -17.68 -5.96 -2.88
N PRO A 150 -18.02 -6.35 -4.12
CA PRO A 150 -18.08 -7.75 -4.54
C PRO A 150 -16.79 -8.53 -4.18
N ALA A 151 -16.89 -9.84 -3.94
CA ALA A 151 -15.75 -10.68 -3.57
C ALA A 151 -14.61 -10.69 -4.61
N SER A 152 -14.95 -10.52 -5.88
CA SER A 152 -13.99 -10.44 -6.98
C SER A 152 -13.07 -9.23 -6.90
N GLU A 153 -13.49 -8.14 -6.25
CA GLU A 153 -12.68 -6.91 -6.13
C GLU A 153 -11.61 -6.98 -5.03
N ASP A 154 -11.63 -8.02 -4.18
CA ASP A 154 -10.54 -8.28 -3.21
C ASP A 154 -9.38 -9.05 -3.84
N LEU A 155 -9.56 -9.52 -5.08
CA LEU A 155 -8.63 -10.39 -5.78
C LEU A 155 -7.91 -9.64 -6.90
N LEU A 156 -6.79 -10.21 -7.35
CA LEU A 156 -6.10 -9.73 -8.53
C LEU A 156 -6.84 -10.18 -9.80
N THR A 157 -6.78 -9.33 -10.82
CA THR A 157 -7.17 -9.72 -12.18
C THR A 157 -6.15 -10.67 -12.77
N ASP A 158 -6.54 -11.41 -13.82
CA ASP A 158 -5.61 -12.30 -14.54
C ASP A 158 -4.40 -11.53 -15.09
N GLU A 159 -4.60 -10.30 -15.55
CA GLU A 159 -3.53 -9.42 -16.04
C GLU A 159 -2.51 -9.06 -14.95
N GLN A 160 -3.00 -8.82 -13.72
CA GLN A 160 -2.15 -8.54 -12.55
C GLN A 160 -1.43 -9.81 -12.09
N LEU A 161 -2.11 -10.96 -12.04
CA LEU A 161 -1.47 -12.24 -11.73
C LEU A 161 -0.34 -12.56 -12.72
N ASP A 162 -0.62 -12.41 -14.01
CA ASP A 162 0.38 -12.63 -15.05
C ASP A 162 1.54 -11.65 -14.93
N TYR A 163 1.29 -10.40 -14.49
CA TYR A 163 2.36 -9.46 -14.19
C TYR A 163 3.30 -10.00 -13.12
N PHE A 164 2.78 -10.41 -11.96
CA PHE A 164 3.61 -10.93 -10.87
C PHE A 164 4.32 -12.23 -11.26
N ARG A 165 3.66 -13.13 -12.01
CA ARG A 165 4.30 -14.33 -12.57
C ARG A 165 5.49 -13.99 -13.46
N ALA A 166 5.32 -13.04 -14.37
CA ALA A 166 6.38 -12.62 -15.29
C ALA A 166 7.46 -11.77 -14.60
N ASN A 167 7.10 -11.06 -13.53
CA ASN A 167 7.99 -10.21 -12.76
C ASN A 167 8.70 -10.99 -11.65
N GLY A 168 9.42 -12.05 -12.00
CA GLY A 168 10.18 -12.88 -11.07
C GLY A 168 9.35 -13.82 -10.18
N ASN A 169 8.06 -14.01 -10.51
CA ASN A 169 7.17 -14.97 -9.87
C ASN A 169 7.06 -14.83 -8.34
N ASN A 170 7.11 -13.59 -7.87
CA ASN A 170 6.93 -13.22 -6.47
C ASN A 170 6.04 -11.97 -6.38
N ALA A 171 5.35 -11.83 -5.26
CA ALA A 171 4.55 -10.66 -4.92
C ALA A 171 4.91 -10.19 -3.52
N LEU A 172 5.15 -8.88 -3.39
CA LEU A 172 5.24 -8.22 -2.11
C LEU A 172 3.95 -7.45 -1.84
N ILE A 173 3.38 -7.68 -0.66
CA ILE A 173 2.14 -7.05 -0.21
C ILE A 173 2.48 -6.09 0.93
N TYR A 174 1.97 -4.86 0.87
CA TYR A 174 2.11 -3.86 1.92
C TYR A 174 0.75 -3.51 2.55
N ILE A 175 0.70 -3.50 3.89
CA ILE A 175 -0.48 -3.12 4.67
C ILE A 175 -0.12 -1.93 5.57
N HIS A 176 -0.79 -0.80 5.36
CA HIS A 176 -0.56 0.43 6.13
C HIS A 176 -1.05 0.34 7.58
N GLY A 177 -0.62 1.30 8.40
CA GLY A 177 -0.96 1.41 9.82
C GLY A 177 -2.33 2.02 10.15
N TYR A 178 -2.55 2.27 11.44
CA TYR A 178 -3.75 2.95 11.97
C TYR A 178 -3.82 4.43 11.54
N ASN A 179 -5.03 5.00 11.56
CA ASN A 179 -5.33 6.40 11.28
C ASN A 179 -4.95 6.88 9.87
N VAL A 180 -4.79 5.96 8.91
CA VAL A 180 -4.53 6.30 7.51
C VAL A 180 -5.86 6.39 6.74
N PRO A 181 -6.30 7.58 6.29
CA PRO A 181 -7.45 7.68 5.40
C PRO A 181 -7.13 7.08 4.02
N GLN A 182 -8.15 6.84 3.19
CA GLN A 182 -7.92 6.44 1.78
C GLN A 182 -7.03 7.46 1.06
N GLY A 183 -7.33 8.76 1.25
CA GLY A 183 -6.64 9.85 0.58
C GLY A 183 -6.84 9.84 -0.94
N GLU A 184 -6.03 10.62 -1.64
CA GLU A 184 -6.08 10.79 -3.10
C GLU A 184 -4.68 10.68 -3.70
N TRP A 185 -4.60 10.27 -4.97
CA TRP A 185 -3.35 10.31 -5.72
C TRP A 185 -2.88 11.76 -5.94
N GLY A 186 -1.56 11.95 -5.96
CA GLY A 186 -0.96 13.22 -6.33
C GLY A 186 -1.09 13.51 -7.82
N ARG A 187 -0.48 14.61 -8.28
CA ARG A 187 -0.51 15.02 -9.69
C ARG A 187 0.88 15.37 -10.19
N PHE A 188 1.11 15.17 -11.48
CA PHE A 188 2.33 15.64 -12.13
C PHE A 188 2.33 17.17 -12.23
N LEU A 189 3.47 17.78 -11.91
CA LEU A 189 3.67 19.21 -12.14
C LEU A 189 3.76 19.50 -13.64
N ASN A 190 2.94 20.43 -14.14
CA ASN A 190 3.08 20.93 -15.51
C ASN A 190 4.26 21.91 -15.57
N ARG A 191 5.43 21.40 -15.97
CA ARG A 191 6.70 22.16 -16.00
C ARG A 191 6.73 23.34 -16.97
N LYS A 192 5.84 23.42 -17.97
CA LYS A 192 5.78 24.57 -18.89
C LYS A 192 5.09 25.75 -18.22
N ASP A 193 3.98 25.49 -17.55
CA ASP A 193 3.12 26.53 -16.98
C ASP A 193 3.48 26.89 -15.53
N SER A 194 4.28 26.04 -14.87
CA SER A 194 4.71 26.22 -13.46
C SER A 194 6.06 26.92 -13.30
N GLN A 195 6.61 27.60 -14.31
CA GLN A 195 7.99 28.12 -14.20
C GLN A 195 8.08 29.41 -13.37
N LYS A 196 9.19 29.58 -12.64
CA LYS A 196 9.55 30.85 -11.99
C LYS A 196 9.63 31.96 -13.04
N ARG A 197 8.92 33.07 -12.82
CA ARG A 197 9.09 34.27 -13.63
C ARG A 197 10.27 35.09 -13.10
N TYR A 198 11.21 35.42 -13.97
CA TYR A 198 12.26 36.39 -13.67
C TYR A 198 11.75 37.80 -14.02
N GLY A 199 11.33 38.57 -13.00
CA GLY A 199 10.89 39.96 -13.15
C GLY A 199 9.78 40.37 -12.18
N GLY A 200 9.81 41.61 -11.68
CA GLY A 200 9.05 42.08 -10.51
C GLY A 200 7.64 42.64 -10.74
N HIS A 201 7.05 42.48 -11.93
CA HIS A 201 5.70 42.99 -12.19
C HIS A 201 4.81 41.90 -12.79
N GLY A 202 4.01 41.26 -11.93
CA GLY A 202 3.01 40.28 -12.28
C GLY A 202 2.46 39.57 -11.04
N PRO A 203 1.33 38.85 -11.17
CA PRO A 203 0.84 37.99 -10.10
C PRO A 203 1.89 36.95 -9.73
N THR A 204 1.91 36.55 -8.46
CA THR A 204 2.81 35.51 -7.95
C THR A 204 2.65 34.24 -8.79
N PRO A 205 3.74 33.69 -9.37
CA PRO A 205 3.68 32.44 -10.11
C PRO A 205 3.08 31.33 -9.25
N THR A 206 2.15 30.55 -9.80
CA THR A 206 1.56 29.39 -9.13
C THR A 206 1.89 28.11 -9.90
N ASN A 207 1.98 26.99 -9.18
CA ASN A 207 2.15 25.69 -9.81
C ASN A 207 0.87 25.32 -10.59
N ALA A 208 1.06 24.94 -11.85
CA ALA A 208 0.06 24.33 -12.69
C ALA A 208 0.23 22.81 -12.65
N TRP A 209 -0.88 22.08 -12.53
CA TRP A 209 -0.86 20.63 -12.36
C TRP A 209 -1.48 19.95 -13.57
N HIS A 210 -0.91 18.82 -13.99
CA HIS A 210 -1.55 17.96 -14.98
C HIS A 210 -2.83 17.35 -14.39
N PRO A 211 -3.89 17.12 -15.19
CA PRO A 211 -5.05 16.33 -14.73
C PRO A 211 -4.69 14.88 -14.38
N ASN A 212 -3.55 14.38 -14.84
CA ASN A 212 -3.13 12.98 -14.63
C ASN A 212 -2.69 12.76 -13.19
N LYS A 213 -3.15 11.64 -12.63
CA LYS A 213 -2.73 11.15 -11.33
C LYS A 213 -1.28 10.67 -11.42
N ALA A 214 -0.45 11.12 -10.48
CA ALA A 214 0.89 10.59 -10.29
C ALA A 214 0.80 9.35 -9.39
N THR A 215 0.93 8.16 -9.97
CA THR A 215 0.90 6.87 -9.24
C THR A 215 2.30 6.33 -8.96
N THR A 216 3.30 7.20 -9.08
CA THR A 216 4.72 6.93 -8.84
C THR A 216 5.30 8.10 -8.07
N TRP A 217 6.37 7.82 -7.33
CA TRP A 217 7.02 8.82 -6.50
C TRP A 217 7.66 9.92 -7.34
N GLN A 218 7.50 11.16 -6.88
CA GLN A 218 8.08 12.36 -7.46
C GLN A 218 8.99 13.04 -6.44
N ASP A 219 10.17 13.45 -6.91
CA ASP A 219 11.16 14.19 -6.12
C ASP A 219 10.75 15.66 -5.98
N ALA A 220 10.28 16.03 -4.80
CA ALA A 220 9.87 17.39 -4.49
C ALA A 220 11.06 18.39 -4.53
N GLU A 221 12.26 17.96 -4.12
CA GLU A 221 13.45 18.81 -4.11
C GLU A 221 13.92 19.10 -5.54
N ALA A 222 14.04 18.06 -6.36
CA ALA A 222 14.41 18.21 -7.76
C ALA A 222 13.41 19.07 -8.56
N LEU A 223 12.12 19.04 -8.19
CA LEU A 223 11.09 19.87 -8.82
C LEU A 223 11.08 21.31 -8.29
N SER A 224 11.51 21.54 -7.04
CA SER A 224 11.49 22.86 -6.38
C SER A 224 12.31 23.91 -7.12
N ASP A 225 13.42 23.51 -7.75
CA ASP A 225 14.30 24.43 -8.48
C ASP A 225 13.62 25.05 -9.70
N THR A 226 12.73 24.29 -10.36
CA THR A 226 12.07 24.69 -11.61
C THR A 226 10.61 25.12 -11.42
N SER A 227 10.01 24.80 -10.27
CA SER A 227 8.62 25.13 -9.92
C SER A 227 8.41 26.58 -9.50
N ALA A 228 7.18 27.07 -9.63
CA ALA A 228 6.79 28.44 -9.33
C ALA A 228 6.80 28.67 -7.80
N ALA A 229 6.38 27.67 -7.05
CA ALA A 229 6.54 27.57 -5.61
C ALA A 229 6.93 26.12 -5.25
N PRO A 230 7.72 25.89 -4.18
CA PRO A 230 8.08 24.54 -3.75
C PRO A 230 6.82 23.67 -3.62
N PRO A 231 6.69 22.61 -4.44
CA PRO A 231 5.51 21.75 -4.39
C PRO A 231 5.47 21.02 -3.06
N LYS A 232 4.27 20.89 -2.50
CA LYS A 232 4.08 20.14 -1.27
C LYS A 232 4.00 18.65 -1.55
N GLU A 233 4.41 17.87 -0.55
CA GLU A 233 4.45 16.41 -0.61
C GLU A 233 3.08 15.80 -0.95
N ASP A 234 2.02 16.31 -0.32
CA ASP A 234 0.63 15.87 -0.52
C ASP A 234 0.11 16.11 -1.95
N GLN A 235 0.61 17.15 -2.62
CA GLN A 235 0.24 17.48 -3.99
C GLN A 235 0.96 16.59 -5.02
N LEU A 236 2.21 16.22 -4.74
CA LEU A 236 3.03 15.41 -5.64
C LEU A 236 2.75 13.93 -5.50
N ASN A 237 2.78 13.43 -4.28
CA ASN A 237 2.76 12.01 -3.98
C ASN A 237 1.46 11.59 -3.28
N GLY A 238 0.45 12.46 -3.29
CA GLY A 238 -0.89 12.16 -2.78
C GLY A 238 -0.99 12.19 -1.26
N THR A 239 -2.10 11.69 -0.75
CA THR A 239 -2.42 11.67 0.70
C THR A 239 -2.83 10.28 1.17
N GLY A 240 -2.80 10.04 2.49
CA GLY A 240 -3.32 8.83 3.10
C GLY A 240 -2.69 7.54 2.54
N ALA A 241 -3.53 6.53 2.28
CA ALA A 241 -3.08 5.22 1.81
C ALA A 241 -2.36 5.29 0.46
N HIS A 242 -2.76 6.19 -0.44
CA HIS A 242 -2.08 6.40 -1.72
C HIS A 242 -0.66 6.94 -1.55
N ASN A 243 -0.45 7.85 -0.59
CA ASN A 243 0.88 8.37 -0.28
C ASN A 243 1.79 7.29 0.29
N TRP A 244 1.27 6.53 1.27
CA TRP A 244 1.98 5.38 1.81
C TRP A 244 2.36 4.36 0.72
N ALA A 245 1.43 4.05 -0.20
CA ALA A 245 1.68 3.11 -1.28
C ALA A 245 2.83 3.56 -2.20
N ILE A 246 2.82 4.81 -2.64
CA ILE A 246 3.86 5.37 -3.52
C ILE A 246 5.23 5.34 -2.86
N HIS A 247 5.31 5.79 -1.60
CA HIS A 247 6.57 5.83 -0.87
C HIS A 247 7.12 4.44 -0.58
N MET A 248 6.28 3.54 -0.08
CA MET A 248 6.72 2.18 0.22
C MET A 248 7.21 1.46 -1.04
N GLU A 249 6.45 1.53 -2.13
CA GLU A 249 6.83 0.91 -3.40
C GLU A 249 8.16 1.47 -3.93
N TYR A 250 8.32 2.80 -3.89
CA TYR A 250 9.54 3.46 -4.35
C TYR A 250 10.76 3.08 -3.51
N GLN A 251 10.67 3.15 -2.18
CA GLN A 251 11.80 2.84 -1.30
C GLN A 251 12.18 1.35 -1.33
N LEU A 252 11.21 0.44 -1.45
CA LEU A 252 11.50 -0.99 -1.61
C LEU A 252 12.22 -1.28 -2.93
N ASN A 253 11.78 -0.66 -4.03
CA ASN A 253 12.51 -0.74 -5.30
C ASN A 253 13.93 -0.20 -5.19
N ARG A 254 14.12 0.96 -4.56
CA ARG A 254 15.47 1.52 -4.35
C ARG A 254 16.35 0.61 -3.50
N ALA A 255 15.79 0.01 -2.45
CA ALA A 255 16.52 -0.91 -1.59
C ALA A 255 16.90 -2.20 -2.33
N ALA A 256 16.09 -2.64 -3.30
CA ALA A 256 16.37 -3.76 -4.20
C ALA A 256 17.38 -3.45 -5.31
N GLY A 257 17.70 -2.18 -5.56
CA GLY A 257 18.72 -1.77 -6.53
C GLY A 257 18.22 -0.87 -7.67
N PHE A 258 16.98 -0.39 -7.62
CA PHE A 258 16.50 0.65 -8.53
C PHE A 258 17.29 1.96 -8.32
N ASP A 259 17.79 2.54 -9.41
CA ASP A 259 18.64 3.72 -9.41
C ASP A 259 17.89 5.06 -9.42
N GLY A 260 16.56 5.04 -9.56
CA GLY A 260 15.73 6.24 -9.68
C GLY A 260 15.67 6.83 -11.09
N GLN A 261 16.41 6.28 -12.06
CA GLN A 261 16.55 6.81 -13.42
C GLN A 261 15.96 5.87 -14.47
N ASP A 262 16.38 4.60 -14.49
CA ASP A 262 15.81 3.61 -15.40
C ASP A 262 14.63 2.88 -14.73
N TRP A 263 13.42 3.23 -15.16
CA TRP A 263 12.19 2.66 -14.61
C TRP A 263 11.84 1.29 -15.21
N MET A 264 12.63 0.76 -16.15
CA MET A 264 12.41 -0.58 -16.70
C MET A 264 12.39 -1.68 -15.60
N PRO A 265 13.39 -1.79 -14.70
CA PRO A 265 13.41 -2.80 -13.65
C PRO A 265 12.43 -2.54 -12.49
N TYR A 266 11.75 -1.39 -12.46
CA TYR A 266 10.82 -1.03 -11.41
C TYR A 266 9.67 -2.05 -11.29
N SER A 267 9.42 -2.52 -10.09
CA SER A 267 8.46 -3.58 -9.79
C SER A 267 7.29 -3.04 -8.97
N ARG A 268 6.06 -3.31 -9.41
CA ARG A 268 4.85 -2.98 -8.63
C ARG A 268 4.74 -3.91 -7.43
N ILE A 269 4.15 -3.39 -6.35
CA ILE A 269 3.76 -4.17 -5.17
C ILE A 269 2.24 -4.14 -5.02
N ILE A 270 1.69 -5.01 -4.17
CA ILE A 270 0.26 -5.04 -3.87
C ILE A 270 0.03 -4.22 -2.60
N ASN A 271 -0.68 -3.11 -2.71
CA ASN A 271 -1.00 -2.24 -1.58
C ASN A 271 -2.41 -2.54 -1.04
N ILE A 272 -2.54 -2.77 0.25
CA ILE A 272 -3.83 -3.03 0.90
C ILE A 272 -4.30 -1.76 1.59
N SER A 273 -5.45 -1.24 1.15
CA SER A 273 -6.15 -0.15 1.82
C SER A 273 -7.25 -0.70 2.71
N TRP A 274 -7.33 -0.25 3.96
CA TRP A 274 -8.29 -0.76 4.92
C TRP A 274 -8.85 0.32 5.86
N PRO A 275 -10.02 0.12 6.49
CA PRO A 275 -10.73 1.18 7.21
C PRO A 275 -10.15 1.38 8.63
N GLY A 276 -8.84 1.62 8.70
CA GLY A 276 -8.09 1.86 9.94
C GLY A 276 -8.14 3.31 10.44
N ASN A 277 -8.72 4.22 9.66
CA ASN A 277 -9.03 5.58 10.12
C ASN A 277 -10.46 5.63 10.65
N THR A 278 -10.58 5.59 11.97
CA THR A 278 -11.82 5.71 12.74
C THR A 278 -11.87 7.02 13.54
N GLY A 279 -10.94 7.95 13.28
CA GLY A 279 -10.63 9.07 14.16
C GLY A 279 -9.82 8.64 15.40
N SER A 280 -9.22 9.60 16.12
CA SER A 280 -8.24 9.36 17.19
C SER A 280 -8.78 8.74 18.48
N THR A 281 -10.11 8.66 18.66
CA THR A 281 -10.74 8.21 19.92
C THR A 281 -11.30 6.79 19.88
N ASP A 282 -11.35 6.12 18.72
CA ASP A 282 -11.98 4.80 18.59
C ASP A 282 -11.01 3.74 18.05
N PHE A 283 -9.97 3.47 18.85
CA PHE A 283 -8.94 2.48 18.52
C PHE A 283 -9.53 1.06 18.44
N MET A 284 -10.43 0.68 19.35
CA MET A 284 -11.07 -0.63 19.35
C MET A 284 -11.85 -0.89 18.06
N GLN A 285 -12.60 0.09 17.55
CA GLN A 285 -13.27 -0.07 16.26
C GLN A 285 -12.26 -0.34 15.12
N ALA A 286 -11.08 0.29 15.15
CA ALA A 286 -10.03 -0.02 14.18
C ALA A 286 -9.45 -1.43 14.36
N GLU A 287 -9.38 -1.96 15.59
CA GLU A 287 -9.00 -3.37 15.82
C GLU A 287 -10.03 -4.34 15.21
N LEU A 288 -11.33 -4.06 15.38
CA LEU A 288 -12.41 -4.85 14.78
C LEU A 288 -12.36 -4.78 13.25
N ASN A 289 -12.19 -3.57 12.70
CA ASN A 289 -12.03 -3.35 11.27
C ASN A 289 -10.83 -4.13 10.72
N ALA A 290 -9.69 -4.13 11.43
CA ALA A 290 -8.50 -4.86 11.01
C ALA A 290 -8.75 -6.37 10.90
N MET A 291 -9.54 -6.96 11.81
CA MET A 291 -9.88 -8.38 11.74
C MET A 291 -10.82 -8.69 10.57
N THR A 292 -11.85 -7.86 10.36
CA THR A 292 -12.73 -7.98 9.18
C THR A 292 -11.94 -7.87 7.88
N THR A 293 -11.01 -6.91 7.79
CA THR A 293 -10.10 -6.78 6.64
C THR A 293 -9.19 -8.00 6.48
N GLY A 294 -8.59 -8.51 7.56
CA GLY A 294 -7.73 -9.70 7.48
C GLY A 294 -8.48 -10.94 7.01
N ARG A 295 -9.75 -11.07 7.38
CA ARG A 295 -10.66 -12.12 6.88
C ARG A 295 -10.87 -12.02 5.38
N ARG A 296 -11.03 -10.79 4.86
CA ARG A 296 -11.12 -10.49 3.42
C ARG A 296 -9.79 -10.65 2.66
N LEU A 297 -8.66 -10.53 3.35
CA LEU A 297 -7.32 -10.68 2.75
C LEU A 297 -6.94 -12.15 2.49
N ALA A 298 -7.43 -13.10 3.28
CA ALA A 298 -7.06 -14.51 3.15
C ALA A 298 -7.27 -15.12 1.74
N PRO A 299 -8.39 -14.86 1.03
CA PRO A 299 -8.58 -15.27 -0.37
C PRO A 299 -7.50 -14.79 -1.34
N LEU A 300 -7.03 -13.55 -1.22
CA LEU A 300 -5.97 -13.01 -2.07
C LEU A 300 -4.66 -13.79 -1.88
N LEU A 301 -4.32 -14.14 -0.64
CA LEU A 301 -3.14 -14.96 -0.34
C LEU A 301 -3.28 -16.38 -0.91
N LEU A 302 -4.48 -16.96 -0.85
CA LEU A 302 -4.79 -18.24 -1.50
C LEU A 302 -4.71 -18.16 -3.03
N GLN A 303 -5.16 -17.07 -3.64
CA GLN A 303 -5.09 -16.83 -5.08
C GLN A 303 -3.63 -16.78 -5.56
N LEU A 304 -2.79 -15.99 -4.88
CA LEU A 304 -1.37 -15.88 -5.20
C LEU A 304 -0.64 -17.22 -5.04
N ALA A 305 -0.89 -17.94 -3.94
CA ALA A 305 -0.28 -19.25 -3.71
C ALA A 305 -0.77 -20.29 -4.73
N GLY A 306 -2.07 -20.28 -5.07
CA GLY A 306 -2.64 -21.14 -6.12
C GLY A 306 -2.10 -20.82 -7.52
N ALA A 307 -1.70 -19.57 -7.76
CA ALA A 307 -1.03 -19.14 -8.97
C ALA A 307 0.47 -19.49 -9.00
N GLY A 308 1.03 -20.08 -7.94
CA GLY A 308 2.44 -20.43 -7.82
C GLY A 308 3.37 -19.23 -7.58
N ILE A 309 2.82 -18.09 -7.15
CA ILE A 309 3.57 -16.85 -6.89
C ILE A 309 4.05 -16.88 -5.44
N ALA A 310 5.34 -16.64 -5.21
CA ALA A 310 5.91 -16.54 -3.86
C ALA A 310 5.43 -15.26 -3.15
N ILE A 311 5.22 -15.30 -1.83
CA ILE A 311 4.50 -14.21 -1.13
C ILE A 311 5.33 -13.65 0.01
N ASN A 312 5.61 -12.34 -0.08
CA ASN A 312 6.18 -11.56 1.02
C ASN A 312 5.15 -10.55 1.51
N LEU A 313 5.03 -10.38 2.84
CA LEU A 313 4.07 -9.48 3.46
C LEU A 313 4.78 -8.51 4.38
N ILE A 314 4.59 -7.20 4.17
CA ILE A 314 5.02 -6.14 5.08
C ILE A 314 3.77 -5.51 5.68
N SER A 315 3.72 -5.42 7.00
CA SER A 315 2.65 -4.72 7.71
C SER A 315 3.24 -3.71 8.68
N HIS A 316 2.60 -2.55 8.78
CA HIS A 316 3.00 -1.48 9.69
C HIS A 316 1.96 -1.30 10.81
N SER A 317 2.40 -1.11 12.06
CA SER A 317 1.53 -0.66 13.15
C SER A 317 0.34 -1.60 13.35
N LEU A 318 -0.89 -1.07 13.41
CA LEU A 318 -2.11 -1.86 13.53
C LEU A 318 -2.41 -2.71 12.28
N GLY A 319 -1.80 -2.41 11.13
CA GLY A 319 -1.83 -3.26 9.95
C GLY A 319 -1.29 -4.67 10.23
N ALA A 320 -0.46 -4.84 11.27
CA ALA A 320 -0.05 -6.15 11.77
C ALA A 320 -1.25 -7.03 12.15
N ARG A 321 -2.31 -6.46 12.73
CA ARG A 321 -3.53 -7.23 13.06
C ARG A 321 -4.26 -7.72 11.81
N VAL A 322 -4.25 -6.96 10.72
CA VAL A 322 -4.80 -7.40 9.42
C VAL A 322 -4.03 -8.62 8.92
N ALA A 323 -2.71 -8.52 8.88
CA ALA A 323 -1.83 -9.61 8.44
C ALA A 323 -1.99 -10.86 9.31
N LEU A 324 -1.89 -10.71 10.63
CA LEU A 324 -1.98 -11.81 11.59
C LEU A 324 -3.36 -12.48 11.58
N THR A 325 -4.43 -11.72 11.37
CA THR A 325 -5.78 -12.27 11.18
C THR A 325 -5.83 -13.19 9.95
N ALA A 326 -5.36 -12.71 8.80
CA ALA A 326 -5.35 -13.49 7.57
C ALA A 326 -4.53 -14.79 7.74
N LEU A 327 -3.33 -14.67 8.31
CA LEU A 327 -2.45 -15.82 8.55
C LEU A 327 -3.02 -16.78 9.60
N ASN A 328 -3.69 -16.29 10.64
CA ASN A 328 -4.34 -17.14 11.64
C ASN A 328 -5.44 -17.98 11.01
N ILE A 329 -6.23 -17.38 10.12
CA ILE A 329 -7.26 -18.10 9.36
C ILE A 329 -6.62 -19.18 8.49
N LEU A 330 -5.59 -18.82 7.71
CA LEU A 330 -4.88 -19.73 6.80
C LEU A 330 -4.21 -20.89 7.54
N GLY A 331 -3.54 -20.60 8.65
CA GLY A 331 -2.91 -21.61 9.50
C GLY A 331 -3.93 -22.55 10.12
N THR A 332 -5.10 -22.04 10.52
CA THR A 332 -6.19 -22.83 11.09
C THR A 332 -6.77 -23.84 10.08
N ILE A 333 -6.82 -23.47 8.80
CA ILE A 333 -7.25 -24.38 7.72
C ILE A 333 -6.09 -25.24 7.17
N GLY A 334 -4.93 -25.24 7.82
CA GLY A 334 -3.79 -26.10 7.50
C GLY A 334 -2.88 -25.60 6.37
N LYS A 335 -3.01 -24.35 5.93
CA LYS A 335 -2.08 -23.76 4.95
C LYS A 335 -0.80 -23.35 5.67
N SER A 336 0.21 -24.19 5.60
CA SER A 336 1.50 -23.97 6.27
C SER A 336 2.54 -23.38 5.30
N ASN A 337 3.39 -22.47 5.79
CA ASN A 337 4.46 -21.82 5.03
C ASN A 337 3.99 -21.23 3.69
N LEU A 338 2.75 -20.72 3.65
CA LEU A 338 2.15 -20.11 2.46
C LEU A 338 2.80 -18.74 2.17
N VAL A 339 3.08 -17.97 3.22
CA VAL A 339 3.82 -16.71 3.13
C VAL A 339 5.28 -16.96 3.46
N ASP A 340 6.17 -16.58 2.56
CA ASP A 340 7.62 -16.78 2.72
C ASP A 340 8.18 -15.92 3.84
N HIS A 341 7.86 -14.63 3.83
CA HIS A 341 8.29 -13.68 4.85
C HIS A 341 7.13 -12.82 5.31
N LEU A 342 6.92 -12.75 6.62
CA LEU A 342 6.09 -11.75 7.27
C LEU A 342 7.00 -10.74 7.98
N PHE A 343 7.01 -9.49 7.52
CA PHE A 343 7.64 -8.37 8.20
C PHE A 343 6.58 -7.60 9.00
N LEU A 344 6.69 -7.66 10.32
CA LEU A 344 5.90 -6.89 11.26
C LEU A 344 6.72 -5.66 11.64
N TRP A 345 6.43 -4.50 11.05
CA TRP A 345 7.15 -3.26 11.29
C TRP A 345 6.41 -2.38 12.29
N GLN A 346 7.02 -2.14 13.45
CA GLN A 346 6.43 -1.46 14.60
C GLN A 346 5.02 -1.99 14.94
N PRO A 347 4.82 -3.33 15.05
CA PRO A 347 3.48 -3.90 15.15
C PRO A 347 2.76 -3.46 16.44
N ALA A 348 1.55 -2.90 16.26
CA ALA A 348 0.69 -2.45 17.37
C ALA A 348 -0.23 -3.59 17.86
N VAL A 349 0.38 -4.72 18.21
CA VAL A 349 -0.27 -5.88 18.84
C VAL A 349 0.52 -6.29 20.08
N ALA A 350 -0.04 -7.12 20.96
CA ALA A 350 0.67 -7.60 22.15
C ALA A 350 1.97 -8.36 21.78
N ASP A 351 3.00 -8.26 22.63
CA ASP A 351 4.27 -9.00 22.52
C ASP A 351 4.09 -10.53 22.38
N ASN A 352 3.02 -11.07 22.95
CA ASN A 352 2.64 -12.47 22.87
C ASN A 352 1.66 -12.78 21.72
N ALA A 353 1.39 -11.85 20.81
CA ALA A 353 0.39 -12.04 19.74
C ALA A 353 0.67 -13.25 18.83
N LEU A 354 1.93 -13.69 18.76
CA LEU A 354 2.40 -14.83 17.98
C LEU A 354 2.48 -16.15 18.76
N THR A 355 2.10 -16.17 20.04
CA THR A 355 2.02 -17.41 20.84
C THR A 355 1.13 -18.43 20.17
N ASN A 356 1.46 -19.72 20.27
CA ASN A 356 0.63 -20.81 19.76
C ASN A 356 -0.45 -21.27 20.77
N ASP A 357 -0.53 -20.64 21.93
CA ASP A 357 -1.46 -20.99 23.00
C ASP A 357 -2.54 -19.92 23.17
N SER A 358 -3.76 -20.23 22.72
CA SER A 358 -4.91 -19.33 22.88
C SER A 358 -5.28 -18.99 24.34
N SER A 359 -4.80 -19.76 25.32
CA SER A 359 -5.03 -19.48 26.73
C SER A 359 -4.17 -18.33 27.26
N ARG A 360 -3.11 -17.95 26.54
CA ARG A 360 -2.27 -16.78 26.82
C ARG A 360 -2.90 -15.46 26.33
N ASP A 361 -4.08 -15.52 25.74
CA ASP A 361 -4.83 -14.32 25.39
C ASP A 361 -5.37 -13.64 26.65
N VAL A 362 -4.80 -12.47 26.96
CA VAL A 362 -5.22 -11.64 28.07
C VAL A 362 -6.42 -10.75 27.73
N HIS A 363 -6.87 -10.73 26.46
CA HIS A 363 -8.04 -9.98 26.03
C HIS A 363 -9.35 -10.62 26.46
N PRO A 364 -10.28 -9.85 27.05
CA PRO A 364 -11.55 -10.40 27.51
C PRO A 364 -12.37 -10.98 26.36
N LEU A 365 -12.30 -10.35 25.19
CA LEU A 365 -12.99 -10.80 23.98
C LEU A 365 -12.15 -11.76 23.14
N GLY A 366 -10.93 -12.11 23.58
CA GLY A 366 -10.02 -13.02 22.86
C GLY A 366 -9.51 -12.45 21.54
N LEU A 367 -8.95 -11.23 21.57
CA LEU A 367 -8.45 -10.48 20.39
C LEU A 367 -6.93 -10.28 20.42
N GLY A 368 -6.25 -10.79 21.44
CA GLY A 368 -4.85 -10.47 21.72
C GLY A 368 -3.87 -11.36 20.96
N VAL A 369 -4.27 -12.58 20.59
CA VAL A 369 -3.35 -13.61 20.05
C VAL A 369 -3.86 -14.28 18.77
N PHE A 370 -2.92 -14.75 17.97
CA PHE A 370 -3.13 -15.35 16.65
C PHE A 370 -2.43 -16.71 16.56
N PRO A 371 -2.96 -17.74 17.26
CA PRO A 371 -2.22 -18.96 17.58
C PRO A 371 -1.83 -19.81 16.37
N SER A 372 -2.53 -19.64 15.26
CA SER A 372 -2.23 -20.34 14.02
C SER A 372 -1.46 -19.47 13.02
N ALA A 373 -1.26 -18.17 13.27
CA ALA A 373 -0.61 -17.28 12.28
C ALA A 373 0.83 -17.72 11.97
N HIS A 374 1.53 -18.20 12.99
CA HIS A 374 2.90 -18.66 12.85
C HIS A 374 3.05 -19.85 11.89
N SER A 375 2.00 -20.66 11.67
CA SER A 375 2.11 -21.84 10.80
C SER A 375 2.02 -21.46 9.33
N ALA A 376 1.25 -20.40 9.02
CA ALA A 376 1.07 -19.91 7.66
C ALA A 376 2.28 -19.12 7.12
N ALA A 377 3.13 -18.57 8.00
CA ALA A 377 4.36 -17.90 7.60
C ALA A 377 5.60 -18.78 7.82
N ARG A 378 6.46 -18.87 6.80
CA ARG A 378 7.73 -19.59 6.86
C ARG A 378 8.73 -18.87 7.77
N LYS A 379 8.89 -17.56 7.59
CA LYS A 379 9.70 -16.67 8.44
C LYS A 379 8.89 -15.48 8.92
N ILE A 380 9.14 -15.04 10.15
CA ILE A 380 8.56 -13.81 10.72
C ILE A 380 9.69 -12.91 11.21
N VAL A 381 9.73 -11.68 10.72
CA VAL A 381 10.67 -10.64 11.14
C VAL A 381 9.89 -9.55 11.88
N VAL A 382 10.29 -9.25 13.11
CA VAL A 382 9.69 -8.21 13.94
C VAL A 382 10.66 -7.06 14.05
N LEU A 383 10.34 -5.94 13.39
CA LEU A 383 11.11 -4.71 13.50
C LEU A 383 10.46 -3.83 14.58
N HIS A 384 11.11 -3.69 15.73
CA HIS A 384 10.59 -2.97 16.90
C HIS A 384 11.49 -1.80 17.28
N SER A 385 10.94 -0.79 17.95
CA SER A 385 11.71 0.39 18.38
C SER A 385 11.15 0.98 19.67
N ARG A 386 12.05 1.23 20.63
CA ARG A 386 11.76 2.05 21.82
C ARG A 386 11.90 3.55 21.53
N GLY A 387 12.44 3.91 20.36
CA GLY A 387 12.57 5.29 19.89
C GLY A 387 11.29 5.83 19.23
N ASP A 388 10.32 4.97 18.94
CA ASP A 388 9.05 5.35 18.34
C ASP A 388 8.15 6.12 19.33
N GLY A 389 8.03 7.44 19.12
CA GLY A 389 7.22 8.31 19.97
C GLY A 389 5.71 8.03 20.01
N ILE A 390 5.17 7.23 19.08
CA ILE A 390 3.74 6.83 19.07
C ILE A 390 3.50 5.57 19.91
N LEU A 391 4.46 4.63 19.91
CA LEU A 391 4.44 3.43 20.76
C LEU A 391 5.08 3.68 22.13
N GLY A 392 5.71 4.85 22.35
CA GLY A 392 6.03 5.43 23.65
C GLY A 392 7.41 6.09 23.71
N SER A 393 7.55 7.21 24.43
CA SER A 393 8.87 7.72 24.83
C SER A 393 9.28 7.15 26.19
N ASN A 394 10.57 6.85 26.36
CA ASN A 394 11.12 6.45 27.65
C ASN A 394 11.37 7.68 28.54
N ASN A 395 11.26 7.50 29.86
CA ASN A 395 11.57 8.37 31.00
C ASN A 395 12.13 9.79 30.76
N SER A 396 11.76 10.73 31.64
CA SER A 396 12.25 12.11 31.67
C SER A 396 13.79 12.28 31.67
N GLU A 397 14.54 11.24 32.03
CA GLU A 397 16.01 11.21 32.00
C GLU A 397 16.58 10.88 30.60
N ASP A 398 15.88 10.07 29.80
CA ASP A 398 16.28 9.78 28.41
C ASP A 398 16.08 10.98 27.49
N ASN A 399 15.13 11.86 27.83
CA ASN A 399 14.93 13.15 27.16
C ASN A 399 16.17 14.09 27.18
N ALA A 400 17.15 13.82 28.04
CA ALA A 400 18.37 14.61 28.13
C ALA A 400 19.43 14.20 27.11
N TRP A 401 19.72 12.90 26.91
CA TRP A 401 20.93 12.49 26.19
C TRP A 401 20.80 12.51 24.66
N TRP A 402 19.66 12.12 24.08
CA TRP A 402 19.45 12.21 22.62
C TRP A 402 19.40 13.67 22.14
N ARG A 403 18.96 14.58 23.01
CA ARG A 403 19.08 16.04 22.86
C ARG A 403 20.52 16.56 22.98
N TYR A 404 21.54 15.73 23.16
CA TYR A 404 22.95 16.12 23.07
C TYR A 404 23.73 15.31 22.02
N ALA A 405 23.27 14.11 21.63
CA ALA A 405 23.91 13.26 20.63
C ALA A 405 23.66 13.68 19.16
N ILE A 406 22.59 14.44 18.88
CA ILE A 406 22.26 14.90 17.52
C ILE A 406 22.99 16.22 17.21
N PRO A 407 23.82 16.31 16.15
CA PRO A 407 24.46 17.55 15.70
C PRO A 407 23.46 18.69 15.47
N PRO A 408 23.79 19.95 15.82
CA PRO A 408 22.83 21.07 15.79
C PRO A 408 22.14 21.32 14.45
N HIS A 409 22.80 20.99 13.33
CA HIS A 409 22.27 21.18 11.97
C HIS A 409 21.20 20.15 11.58
N ILE A 410 21.18 18.96 12.18
CA ILE A 410 20.18 17.90 11.93
C ILE A 410 18.87 18.17 12.71
N ARG A 411 18.94 18.85 13.86
CA ARG A 411 17.78 19.13 14.74
C ARG A 411 16.75 20.09 14.15
N ILE A 412 17.21 21.00 13.30
CA ILE A 412 16.36 21.99 12.63
C ILE A 412 15.68 21.32 11.42
N ALA A 413 16.41 20.44 10.73
CA ALA A 413 15.88 19.66 9.62
C ALA A 413 14.85 18.61 10.08
N SER A 414 15.13 17.81 11.11
CA SER A 414 14.20 16.74 11.55
C SER A 414 12.88 17.26 12.11
N LYS A 415 12.90 18.35 12.90
CA LYS A 415 11.65 18.98 13.37
C LYS A 415 10.83 19.60 12.25
N ALA A 416 11.47 20.18 11.24
CA ALA A 416 10.77 20.72 10.08
C ALA A 416 10.25 19.61 9.16
N TRP A 417 10.99 18.50 9.05
CA TRP A 417 10.64 17.32 8.27
C TRP A 417 9.47 16.54 8.89
N ASP A 418 9.51 16.26 10.20
CA ASP A 418 8.43 15.60 10.95
C ASP A 418 7.09 16.38 10.83
N LEU A 419 7.14 17.72 10.90
CA LEU A 419 5.97 18.58 10.75
C LEU A 419 5.46 18.68 9.31
N ALA A 420 6.33 18.53 8.31
CA ALA A 420 5.99 18.60 6.89
C ALA A 420 5.49 17.26 6.32
N THR A 421 5.74 16.16 7.03
CA THR A 421 5.47 14.78 6.57
C THR A 421 4.49 14.02 7.47
N ALA A 422 3.85 14.66 8.45
CA ALA A 422 2.81 14.04 9.26
C ALA A 422 1.42 14.20 8.62
N ASP A 423 0.64 13.11 8.56
CA ASP A 423 -0.76 13.16 8.10
C ASP A 423 -1.66 13.95 9.09
N ASP A 424 -1.22 14.05 10.35
CA ASP A 424 -1.68 15.02 11.35
C ASP A 424 -0.48 15.45 12.23
N PRO A 425 0.05 16.68 12.10
CA PRO A 425 1.18 17.15 12.91
C PRO A 425 0.88 17.16 14.42
N MET A 426 -0.39 17.06 14.82
CA MET A 426 -0.78 16.96 16.23
C MET A 426 -0.51 15.57 16.82
N ASP A 427 -0.57 14.48 16.02
CA ASP A 427 -0.31 13.11 16.49
C ASP A 427 1.16 12.90 16.86
N ASP A 428 2.11 13.36 16.04
CA ASP A 428 3.56 13.26 16.31
C ASP A 428 4.01 14.24 17.42
N ILE A 429 3.34 15.39 17.58
CA ILE A 429 3.60 16.37 18.65
C ILE A 429 3.03 15.91 19.99
N LEU A 430 1.83 15.32 20.03
CA LEU A 430 1.26 14.70 21.24
C LEU A 430 2.01 13.42 21.63
N GLY A 431 2.52 12.66 20.64
CA GLY A 431 3.41 11.51 20.82
C GLY A 431 4.66 11.86 21.64
N LYS A 432 5.31 12.97 21.30
CA LYS A 432 6.51 13.47 21.98
C LYS A 432 6.29 14.02 23.40
N LEU A 433 5.05 14.36 23.78
CA LEU A 433 4.75 15.00 25.08
C LEU A 433 4.23 14.02 26.14
N ARG A 434 3.51 12.96 25.75
CA ARG A 434 2.97 11.94 26.70
C ARG A 434 2.81 10.52 26.12
N GLY A 435 3.22 10.26 24.88
CA GLY A 435 2.64 9.18 24.09
C GLY A 435 1.20 9.58 23.74
N ALA A 436 0.90 9.81 22.45
CA ALA A 436 -0.43 10.30 22.02
C ALA A 436 -1.53 9.26 22.27
N TYR A 437 -1.13 8.02 22.52
CA TYR A 437 -1.99 6.87 22.73
C TYR A 437 -1.31 6.00 23.79
N ASP A 438 -2.04 5.42 24.74
CA ASP A 438 -1.48 4.45 25.70
C ASP A 438 -1.03 3.12 25.04
N LYS A 439 -0.82 3.11 23.71
CA LYS A 439 -0.39 2.00 22.82
C LYS A 439 0.95 1.36 23.20
N LYS A 440 1.73 1.98 24.10
CA LYS A 440 2.90 1.32 24.73
C LYS A 440 2.51 -0.03 25.30
N TRP A 441 1.33 -0.06 25.88
CA TRP A 441 0.65 -1.26 26.29
C TRP A 441 -0.46 -1.50 25.30
N TRP A 442 -0.65 -2.74 24.89
CA TRP A 442 -1.89 -3.10 24.28
C TRP A 442 -2.98 -2.91 25.36
N ILE A 443 -3.72 -1.80 25.29
CA ILE A 443 -4.63 -1.35 26.35
C ILE A 443 -6.05 -1.89 26.16
N PHE A 444 -6.70 -2.15 27.29
CA PHE A 444 -8.13 -2.45 27.36
C PHE A 444 -8.93 -1.14 27.22
N PRO A 445 -10.10 -1.15 26.56
CA PRO A 445 -10.95 0.03 26.53
C PRO A 445 -11.39 0.38 27.95
N SER A 446 -11.47 1.67 28.26
CA SER A 446 -12.20 2.16 29.43
C SER A 446 -13.68 1.79 29.27
N PHE A 447 -14.19 0.91 30.14
CA PHE A 447 -15.60 0.51 30.15
C PHE A 447 -16.46 1.69 30.63
N LEU A 448 -17.41 2.15 29.81
CA LEU A 448 -18.30 3.29 30.10
C LEU A 448 -19.66 2.82 30.67
N ASP A 449 -20.59 3.76 30.87
CA ASP A 449 -21.86 3.67 31.62
C ASP A 449 -22.73 2.41 31.44
N ASN A 450 -22.58 1.63 30.35
CA ASN A 450 -23.29 0.35 30.13
C ASN A 450 -22.42 -0.91 30.27
N GLY A 451 -21.20 -0.80 30.80
CA GLY A 451 -20.24 -1.90 30.96
C GLY A 451 -19.44 -2.24 29.69
N PHE A 452 -19.57 -1.45 28.62
CA PHE A 452 -18.85 -1.64 27.36
C PHE A 452 -18.19 -0.34 26.88
N GLY A 453 -17.13 -0.45 26.05
CA GLY A 453 -16.56 0.69 25.33
C GLY A 453 -17.39 1.05 24.08
N PRO A 454 -17.23 2.26 23.50
CA PRO A 454 -18.07 2.78 22.42
C PRO A 454 -18.26 1.85 21.20
N ALA A 455 -17.19 1.17 20.77
CA ALA A 455 -17.25 0.23 19.64
C ALA A 455 -18.18 -0.97 19.93
N ILE A 456 -18.09 -1.54 21.14
CA ILE A 456 -18.90 -2.69 21.56
C ILE A 456 -20.34 -2.26 21.87
N GLU A 457 -20.54 -1.06 22.43
CA GLU A 457 -21.88 -0.49 22.59
C GLU A 457 -22.56 -0.29 21.23
N THR A 458 -21.82 0.24 20.24
CA THR A 458 -22.33 0.40 18.87
C THR A 458 -22.70 -0.94 18.25
N LEU A 459 -21.89 -1.98 18.46
CA LEU A 459 -22.15 -3.33 17.98
C LEU A 459 -23.46 -3.93 18.53
N TYR A 460 -23.75 -3.67 19.80
CA TYR A 460 -24.91 -4.25 20.50
C TYR A 460 -26.02 -3.24 20.81
N LYS A 461 -26.04 -2.10 20.12
CA LYS A 461 -26.98 -0.99 20.37
C LYS A 461 -28.45 -1.42 20.43
N ASP A 462 -28.84 -2.37 19.58
CA ASP A 462 -30.21 -2.86 19.46
C ASP A 462 -30.59 -3.83 20.60
N TYR A 463 -29.64 -4.18 21.46
CA TYR A 463 -29.79 -5.06 22.62
C TYR A 463 -29.59 -4.32 23.94
N LEU A 464 -29.30 -3.02 23.92
CA LEU A 464 -29.17 -2.22 25.13
C LEU A 464 -30.55 -1.98 25.79
N PRO A 465 -30.62 -1.88 27.13
CA PRO A 465 -29.52 -2.03 28.09
C PRO A 465 -29.16 -3.51 28.34
N LEU A 466 -27.88 -3.77 28.57
CA LEU A 466 -27.32 -5.09 28.92
C LEU A 466 -26.80 -5.19 30.36
N THR A 467 -26.85 -4.08 31.10
CA THR A 467 -26.54 -3.99 32.53
C THR A 467 -27.58 -3.15 33.25
N TRP A 468 -27.62 -3.27 34.57
CA TRP A 468 -28.51 -2.49 35.46
C TRP A 468 -27.74 -1.62 36.45
N THR A 469 -26.41 -1.51 36.32
CA THR A 469 -25.58 -0.59 37.13
C THR A 469 -25.92 0.85 36.77
N LEU A 470 -26.38 1.61 37.77
CA LEU A 470 -26.67 3.04 37.66
C LEU A 470 -25.40 3.83 37.97
N ASP A 471 -25.18 4.91 37.20
CA ASP A 471 -24.22 5.99 37.47
C ASP A 471 -24.07 6.26 38.99
N TYR A 472 -22.91 5.91 39.56
CA TYR A 472 -22.60 6.02 40.98
C TYR A 472 -22.72 7.46 41.52
N SER A 473 -22.82 8.47 40.66
CA SER A 473 -23.06 9.87 41.05
C SER A 473 -24.52 10.18 41.42
N LYS A 474 -25.48 9.31 41.07
CA LYS A 474 -26.91 9.49 41.36
C LYS A 474 -27.35 8.62 42.53
N ARG A 475 -27.59 9.26 43.68
CA ARG A 475 -28.00 8.70 45.00
C ARG A 475 -29.30 7.86 45.07
N SER A 476 -29.79 7.26 43.98
CA SER A 476 -30.92 6.33 43.99
C SER A 476 -30.42 4.89 43.96
N LEU A 477 -30.38 4.23 45.13
CA LEU A 477 -30.05 2.80 45.29
C LEU A 477 -31.15 1.85 44.78
N TYR A 478 -32.24 2.37 44.20
CA TYR A 478 -33.33 1.55 43.69
C TYR A 478 -33.22 1.37 42.18
N VAL A 479 -32.83 0.17 41.76
CA VAL A 479 -32.93 -0.30 40.38
C VAL A 479 -34.36 -0.81 40.15
N PRO A 480 -35.15 -0.22 39.23
CA PRO A 480 -36.51 -0.69 38.96
C PRO A 480 -36.51 -2.17 38.53
N GLU A 481 -37.40 -2.99 39.08
CA GLU A 481 -37.53 -4.41 38.70
C GLU A 481 -37.83 -4.56 37.19
N ALA A 482 -38.53 -3.58 36.61
CA ALA A 482 -38.75 -3.48 35.16
C ALA A 482 -37.43 -3.43 34.37
N LEU A 483 -36.42 -2.67 34.83
CA LEU A 483 -35.12 -2.59 34.16
C LEU A 483 -34.37 -3.92 34.23
N LYS A 484 -34.38 -4.61 35.38
CA LYS A 484 -33.77 -5.95 35.51
C LYS A 484 -34.43 -6.96 34.59
N GLN A 485 -35.76 -6.89 34.44
CA GLN A 485 -36.51 -7.74 33.53
C GLN A 485 -36.14 -7.45 32.07
N THR A 486 -36.09 -6.18 31.67
CA THR A 486 -35.64 -5.77 30.32
C THR A 486 -34.22 -6.24 30.02
N VAL A 487 -33.27 -6.10 30.95
CA VAL A 487 -31.89 -6.58 30.76
C VAL A 487 -31.85 -8.11 30.55
N LYS A 488 -32.61 -8.88 31.33
CA LYS A 488 -32.71 -10.34 31.15
C LYS A 488 -33.29 -10.71 29.78
N GLU A 489 -34.36 -10.04 29.35
CA GLU A 489 -35.00 -10.27 28.04
C GLU A 489 -34.06 -9.92 26.88
N ASN A 490 -33.33 -8.80 27.00
CA ASN A 490 -32.33 -8.38 26.03
C ASN A 490 -31.18 -9.39 25.92
N TRP A 491 -30.68 -9.92 27.05
CA TRP A 491 -29.66 -10.98 27.05
C TRP A 491 -30.15 -12.26 26.37
N VAL A 492 -31.39 -12.67 26.62
CA VAL A 492 -31.98 -13.84 25.96
C VAL A 492 -32.07 -13.61 24.45
N ARG A 493 -32.44 -12.40 24.00
CA ARG A 493 -32.48 -12.04 22.58
C ARG A 493 -31.07 -12.08 21.96
N LEU A 494 -30.10 -11.42 22.60
CA LEU A 494 -28.72 -11.34 22.11
C LEU A 494 -28.07 -12.72 22.02
N GLU A 495 -28.20 -13.55 23.05
CA GLU A 495 -27.64 -14.90 23.07
C GLU A 495 -28.25 -15.78 21.96
N LYS A 496 -29.57 -15.69 21.76
CA LYS A 496 -30.25 -16.39 20.68
C LYS A 496 -29.73 -15.98 19.31
N ASP A 497 -29.57 -14.67 19.06
CA ASP A 497 -29.14 -14.16 17.76
C ASP A 497 -27.66 -14.47 17.49
N ILE A 498 -26.79 -14.40 18.51
CA ILE A 498 -25.39 -14.84 18.40
C ILE A 498 -25.30 -16.33 18.05
N PHE A 499 -26.08 -17.19 18.69
CA PHE A 499 -26.07 -18.63 18.36
C PHE A 499 -26.68 -18.94 17.00
N ALA A 500 -27.68 -18.17 16.58
CA ALA A 500 -28.24 -18.27 15.24
C ALA A 500 -27.19 -17.90 14.18
N GLU A 501 -26.46 -16.79 14.37
CA GLU A 501 -25.37 -16.37 13.49
C GLU A 501 -24.25 -17.43 13.44
N ALA A 502 -23.81 -17.96 14.59
CA ALA A 502 -22.77 -18.98 14.64
C ALA A 502 -23.19 -20.25 13.89
N SER A 503 -24.42 -20.72 14.13
CA SER A 503 -24.95 -21.92 13.48
C SER A 503 -25.11 -21.73 11.97
N ALA A 504 -25.55 -20.55 11.54
CA ALA A 504 -25.73 -20.22 10.12
C ALA A 504 -24.40 -20.11 9.37
N LEU A 505 -23.36 -19.56 10.01
CA LEU A 505 -22.10 -19.24 9.35
C LEU A 505 -20.99 -20.29 9.56
N TRP A 506 -21.14 -21.23 10.49
CA TRP A 506 -20.07 -22.19 10.82
C TRP A 506 -19.58 -22.98 9.59
N GLN A 507 -20.47 -23.67 8.90
CA GLN A 507 -20.10 -24.47 7.72
C GLN A 507 -19.78 -23.60 6.49
N PRO A 508 -20.59 -22.57 6.15
CA PRO A 508 -20.28 -21.68 5.02
C PRO A 508 -18.89 -21.03 5.10
N CYS A 509 -18.45 -20.61 6.30
CA CYS A 509 -17.10 -20.04 6.46
C CYS A 509 -16.01 -21.06 6.12
N ILE A 510 -16.16 -22.31 6.55
CA ILE A 510 -15.20 -23.39 6.25
C ILE A 510 -15.17 -23.68 4.75
N ASP A 511 -16.34 -23.77 4.12
CA ASP A 511 -16.46 -24.12 2.70
C ASP A 511 -15.88 -23.02 1.80
N CYS A 512 -16.21 -21.75 2.05
CA CYS A 512 -15.63 -20.62 1.31
C CYS A 512 -14.09 -20.63 1.41
N LEU A 513 -13.54 -20.78 2.61
CA LEU A 513 -12.08 -20.79 2.82
C LEU A 513 -11.39 -21.98 2.12
N ARG A 514 -12.03 -23.15 2.08
CA ARG A 514 -11.50 -24.31 1.34
C ARG A 514 -11.47 -24.08 -0.16
N ASN A 515 -12.44 -23.32 -0.67
CA ASN A 515 -12.56 -22.97 -2.09
C ASN A 515 -11.74 -21.72 -2.47
N GLY A 516 -11.06 -21.07 -1.52
CA GLY A 516 -10.35 -19.81 -1.77
C GLY A 516 -11.28 -18.61 -1.98
N GLU A 517 -12.52 -18.71 -1.52
CA GLU A 517 -13.54 -17.66 -1.62
C GLU A 517 -13.57 -16.79 -0.37
N ARG A 518 -14.11 -15.57 -0.50
CA ARG A 518 -14.31 -14.66 0.62
C ARG A 518 -15.28 -15.29 1.63
N PRO A 519 -14.85 -15.58 2.87
CA PRO A 519 -15.77 -16.09 3.89
C PRO A 519 -16.75 -14.99 4.33
N PRO A 520 -17.96 -15.36 4.78
CA PRO A 520 -18.91 -14.42 5.39
C PRO A 520 -18.30 -13.71 6.60
N ASP A 521 -18.66 -12.43 6.78
CA ASP A 521 -18.30 -11.66 7.98
C ASP A 521 -19.24 -11.98 9.14
N TYR A 522 -18.70 -11.99 10.36
CA TYR A 522 -19.51 -11.99 11.57
C TYR A 522 -19.90 -10.54 11.91
N ILE A 523 -21.19 -10.33 12.14
CA ILE A 523 -21.77 -9.08 12.62
C ILE A 523 -21.76 -9.06 14.14
N LEU A 524 -22.56 -9.91 14.81
CA LEU A 524 -22.65 -9.88 16.28
C LEU A 524 -21.41 -10.47 16.94
N MET A 525 -20.72 -11.36 16.24
CA MET A 525 -19.43 -11.92 16.66
C MET A 525 -18.24 -11.27 15.94
N ALA A 526 -18.33 -10.02 15.48
CA ALA A 526 -17.23 -9.30 14.82
C ALA A 526 -15.87 -9.38 15.58
N PRO A 527 -15.82 -9.36 16.93
CA PRO A 527 -14.58 -9.60 17.67
C PRO A 527 -13.89 -10.95 17.31
N LEU A 528 -14.65 -11.97 16.92
CA LEU A 528 -14.10 -13.26 16.53
C LEU A 528 -13.72 -13.37 15.05
N ASN A 529 -13.72 -12.28 14.28
CA ASN A 529 -13.39 -12.30 12.84
C ASN A 529 -11.97 -12.81 12.53
N HIS A 530 -11.06 -12.80 13.52
CA HIS A 530 -9.73 -13.41 13.41
C HIS A 530 -9.72 -14.94 13.33
N ARG A 531 -10.86 -15.61 13.56
CA ARG A 531 -10.99 -17.07 13.49
C ARG A 531 -11.49 -17.50 12.12
N ALA A 532 -10.99 -18.61 11.60
CA ALA A 532 -11.47 -19.17 10.32
C ALA A 532 -13.00 -19.42 10.34
N SER A 533 -13.49 -20.01 11.44
CA SER A 533 -14.91 -20.22 11.69
C SER A 533 -15.19 -20.19 13.20
N VAL A 534 -16.40 -19.79 13.59
CA VAL A 534 -16.89 -19.80 14.96
C VAL A 534 -17.92 -20.91 15.12
N SER A 535 -17.60 -21.92 15.94
CA SER A 535 -18.55 -22.98 16.27
C SER A 535 -19.56 -22.52 17.33
N PRO A 536 -20.72 -23.20 17.48
CA PRO A 536 -21.68 -22.87 18.54
C PRO A 536 -21.07 -22.89 19.95
N GLN A 537 -20.09 -23.76 20.21
CA GLN A 537 -19.39 -23.79 21.49
C GLN A 537 -18.53 -22.54 21.71
N VAL A 538 -17.78 -22.11 20.69
CA VAL A 538 -16.99 -20.87 20.78
C VAL A 538 -17.90 -19.65 20.94
N ALA A 539 -19.05 -19.62 20.24
CA ALA A 539 -20.06 -18.57 20.42
C ALA A 539 -20.61 -18.55 21.86
N LYS A 540 -20.83 -19.72 22.47
CA LYS A 540 -21.24 -19.83 23.88
C LYS A 540 -20.19 -19.27 24.82
N ASP A 541 -18.93 -19.61 24.61
CA ASP A 541 -17.81 -19.09 25.41
C ASP A 541 -17.67 -17.56 25.26
N TYR A 542 -17.93 -17.06 24.05
CA TYR A 542 -17.97 -15.63 23.76
C TYR A 542 -19.11 -14.91 24.51
N VAL A 543 -20.33 -15.45 24.49
CA VAL A 543 -21.46 -14.89 25.27
C VAL A 543 -21.16 -14.87 26.77
N LEU A 544 -20.52 -15.92 27.29
CA LEU A 544 -20.11 -15.96 28.70
C LEU A 544 -19.10 -14.85 29.04
N ARG A 545 -18.11 -14.61 28.18
CA ARG A 545 -17.15 -13.51 28.33
C ARG A 545 -17.84 -12.14 28.22
N LEU A 546 -18.75 -11.99 27.27
CA LEU A 546 -19.52 -10.75 27.08
C LEU A 546 -20.42 -10.43 28.29
N LYS A 547 -21.08 -11.43 28.87
CA LYS A 547 -21.84 -11.29 30.13
C LYS A 547 -20.95 -10.89 31.30
N LYS A 548 -19.76 -11.50 31.42
CA LYS A 548 -18.79 -11.14 32.46
C LYS A 548 -18.34 -9.68 32.33
N LEU A 549 -18.15 -9.19 31.11
CA LEU A 549 -17.79 -7.79 30.84
C LEU A 549 -18.92 -6.83 31.21
N ALA A 550 -20.18 -7.14 30.86
CA ALA A 550 -21.30 -6.25 31.14
C ALA A 550 -21.68 -6.15 32.62
N VAL A 551 -21.50 -7.23 33.39
CA VAL A 551 -22.02 -7.36 34.76
C VAL A 551 -21.01 -6.97 35.84
N ASN A 552 -19.72 -6.89 35.49
CA ASN A 552 -18.66 -6.54 36.43
C ASN A 552 -17.89 -5.32 35.93
N ASP A 553 -17.34 -4.54 36.86
CA ASP A 553 -16.12 -3.76 36.66
C ASP A 553 -14.98 -4.72 36.24
N TRP A 554 -15.06 -5.30 35.04
CA TRP A 554 -14.16 -6.34 34.59
C TRP A 554 -12.75 -5.77 34.54
N VAL A 555 -11.89 -6.31 35.41
CA VAL A 555 -10.46 -6.06 35.39
C VAL A 555 -9.81 -7.25 34.69
N PRO A 556 -8.89 -7.02 33.75
CA PRO A 556 -8.05 -8.07 33.19
C PRO A 556 -7.49 -8.98 34.28
N GLU A 557 -7.69 -10.30 34.15
CA GLU A 557 -7.11 -11.29 35.07
C GLU A 557 -5.57 -11.26 35.01
N GLN A 558 -5.02 -10.77 33.89
CA GLN A 558 -3.60 -10.59 33.64
C GLN A 558 -3.34 -9.16 33.18
N GLN A 559 -2.17 -8.61 33.51
CA GLN A 559 -1.83 -7.25 33.13
C GLN A 559 -1.80 -7.07 31.60
N PRO A 560 -2.11 -5.85 31.10
CA PRO A 560 -1.86 -5.49 29.71
C PRO A 560 -0.42 -5.84 29.33
N ARG A 561 -0.26 -6.36 28.10
CA ARG A 561 1.07 -6.69 27.55
C ARG A 561 1.66 -5.49 26.82
N PRO A 562 2.99 -5.30 26.82
CA PRO A 562 3.63 -4.34 25.94
C PRO A 562 3.28 -4.60 24.47
N ALA A 563 3.34 -3.55 23.66
CA ALA A 563 3.29 -3.71 22.23
C ALA A 563 4.55 -4.46 21.73
N LEU A 564 4.34 -5.46 20.87
CA LEU A 564 5.40 -6.19 20.17
C LEU A 564 6.31 -5.22 19.39
N GLY A 565 5.74 -4.14 18.84
CA GLY A 565 6.49 -3.11 18.14
C GLY A 565 7.33 -2.19 19.03
N TYR A 566 7.12 -2.20 20.35
CA TYR A 566 7.87 -1.38 21.29
C TYR A 566 9.03 -2.16 21.93
N VAL A 567 8.74 -3.27 22.62
CA VAL A 567 9.77 -4.07 23.32
C VAL A 567 10.29 -5.27 22.52
N GLY A 568 9.67 -5.63 21.40
CA GLY A 568 9.98 -6.89 20.72
C GLY A 568 9.54 -8.09 21.55
N PHE A 569 10.39 -9.11 21.63
CA PHE A 569 10.11 -10.35 22.38
C PHE A 569 10.71 -10.37 23.80
N ASP A 570 11.28 -9.26 24.28
CA ASP A 570 12.06 -9.18 25.52
C ASP A 570 11.30 -9.70 26.76
N GLU A 571 9.98 -9.49 26.85
CA GLU A 571 9.18 -9.92 28.00
C GLU A 571 8.81 -11.41 27.98
N VAL A 572 8.84 -12.03 26.81
CA VAL A 572 8.27 -13.37 26.56
C VAL A 572 9.30 -14.39 26.07
N ALA A 573 10.55 -14.00 25.84
CA ALA A 573 11.62 -14.90 25.41
C ALA A 573 13.00 -14.53 25.98
N GLY A 574 13.89 -15.52 26.06
CA GLY A 574 15.22 -15.37 26.64
C GLY A 574 15.28 -15.52 28.16
N GLU A 575 16.50 -15.54 28.70
CA GLU A 575 16.79 -15.83 30.11
C GLU A 575 16.22 -14.79 31.10
N HIS A 576 15.89 -13.59 30.61
CA HIS A 576 15.37 -12.49 31.42
C HIS A 576 13.87 -12.26 31.22
N ALA A 577 13.18 -13.12 30.46
CA ALA A 577 11.75 -13.02 30.23
C ALA A 577 10.98 -13.12 31.56
N THR A 578 10.12 -12.15 31.82
CA THR A 578 9.24 -12.15 32.99
C THR A 578 8.11 -13.16 32.83
N GLU A 579 7.69 -13.42 31.59
CA GLU A 579 6.48 -14.14 31.23
C GLU A 579 6.73 -15.11 30.07
N LEU A 580 7.80 -15.90 30.22
CA LEU A 580 8.34 -16.81 29.20
C LEU A 580 7.27 -17.59 28.41
N ASP A 581 7.38 -17.52 27.10
CA ASP A 581 6.65 -18.32 26.13
C ASP A 581 7.60 -19.29 25.43
N GLU A 582 7.55 -20.56 25.84
CA GLU A 582 8.44 -21.61 25.30
C GLU A 582 8.31 -21.79 23.78
N PHE A 583 7.16 -21.45 23.19
CA PHE A 583 6.98 -21.54 21.75
C PHE A 583 7.69 -20.39 21.03
N ILE A 584 7.55 -19.17 21.54
CA ILE A 584 8.24 -17.99 20.98
C ILE A 584 9.75 -18.13 21.15
N ASP A 585 10.22 -18.50 22.33
CA ASP A 585 11.65 -18.68 22.64
C ASP A 585 12.32 -19.72 21.73
N ARG A 586 11.66 -20.86 21.52
CA ARG A 586 12.12 -21.86 20.54
C ARG A 586 12.06 -21.35 19.10
N SER A 587 11.01 -20.63 18.72
CA SER A 587 10.89 -20.08 17.36
C SER A 587 11.99 -19.08 17.03
N LEU A 588 12.49 -18.33 18.03
CA LEU A 588 13.66 -17.48 17.90
C LEU A 588 14.94 -18.31 17.74
N THR A 589 15.12 -19.30 18.61
CA THR A 589 16.30 -20.20 18.59
C THR A 589 16.41 -21.00 17.29
N ASP A 590 15.28 -21.45 16.75
CA ASP A 590 15.19 -22.19 15.48
C ASP A 590 15.33 -21.28 14.25
N GLY A 591 15.48 -19.96 14.44
CA GLY A 591 15.59 -18.98 13.37
C GLY A 591 14.32 -18.86 12.53
N LYS A 592 13.15 -19.17 13.10
CA LYS A 592 11.86 -18.93 12.46
C LYS A 592 11.41 -17.48 12.66
N PHE A 593 11.64 -16.95 13.86
CA PHE A 593 11.37 -15.56 14.21
C PHE A 593 12.68 -14.78 14.32
N PHE A 594 12.66 -13.54 13.85
CA PHE A 594 13.82 -12.64 13.87
C PHE A 594 13.43 -11.28 14.46
N PRO A 595 13.91 -10.93 15.65
CA PRO A 595 13.77 -9.58 16.17
C PRO A 595 14.82 -8.67 15.54
N VAL A 596 14.39 -7.45 15.19
CA VAL A 596 15.25 -6.37 14.71
C VAL A 596 14.95 -5.15 15.59
N ASP A 597 15.87 -4.84 16.49
CA ASP A 597 15.78 -3.65 17.32
C ASP A 597 16.26 -2.43 16.54
N GLN A 598 15.33 -1.51 16.26
CA GLN A 598 15.56 -0.27 15.51
C GLN A 598 15.68 0.94 16.43
N SER A 599 15.77 0.75 17.75
CA SER A 599 15.74 1.84 18.74
C SER A 599 16.84 2.89 18.54
N GLU A 600 17.93 2.53 17.86
CA GLU A 600 19.05 3.44 17.56
C GLU A 600 18.88 4.26 16.27
N TRP A 601 17.92 3.93 15.39
CA TRP A 601 17.78 4.63 14.10
C TRP A 601 16.36 4.96 13.66
N LEU A 602 15.32 4.38 14.28
CA LEU A 602 13.92 4.70 14.00
C LEU A 602 13.30 5.44 15.18
N PHE A 603 13.14 6.76 15.04
CA PHE A 603 12.65 7.66 16.10
C PHE A 603 11.27 8.26 15.85
N SER A 604 10.64 7.92 14.72
CA SER A 604 9.31 8.38 14.35
C SER A 604 8.52 7.22 13.74
N HIS A 605 7.26 7.08 14.16
CA HIS A 605 6.33 6.07 13.63
C HIS A 605 6.11 6.23 12.12
N SER A 606 6.06 7.48 11.65
CA SER A 606 5.93 7.82 10.22
C SER A 606 7.28 7.78 9.49
N GLY A 607 8.39 7.70 10.22
CA GLY A 607 9.76 7.72 9.69
C GLY A 607 10.12 6.53 8.80
N MET A 608 9.26 5.53 8.68
CA MET A 608 9.38 4.48 7.66
C MET A 608 8.80 4.92 6.31
N ARG A 609 7.73 5.72 6.25
CA ARG A 609 7.18 6.22 4.98
C ARG A 609 8.22 7.02 4.20
N ILE A 610 8.84 7.98 4.87
CA ILE A 610 9.85 8.87 4.30
C ILE A 610 11.14 8.68 5.11
N PRO A 611 11.94 7.64 4.78
CA PRO A 611 13.04 7.22 5.62
C PRO A 611 14.21 8.19 5.56
N SER A 612 14.89 8.35 6.71
CA SER A 612 16.26 8.85 6.72
C SER A 612 17.18 7.86 6.00
N GLU A 613 18.37 8.29 5.61
CA GLU A 613 19.37 7.40 5.00
C GLU A 613 19.68 6.19 5.89
N GLU A 614 19.77 6.38 7.21
CA GLU A 614 20.03 5.29 8.16
C GLU A 614 18.85 4.31 8.26
N VAL A 615 17.61 4.80 8.30
CA VAL A 615 16.42 3.93 8.28
C VAL A 615 16.36 3.15 6.97
N PHE A 616 16.67 3.80 5.85
CA PHE A 616 16.70 3.18 4.53
C PHE A 616 17.75 2.06 4.46
N ASP A 617 19.00 2.34 4.83
CA ASP A 617 20.08 1.36 4.73
C ASP A 617 19.90 0.19 5.70
N ARG A 618 19.55 0.47 6.97
CA ARG A 618 19.43 -0.58 7.98
C ARG A 618 18.11 -1.34 7.86
N SER A 619 16.99 -0.67 7.66
CA SER A 619 15.67 -1.34 7.69
C SER A 619 15.26 -1.87 6.32
N TYR A 620 15.24 -1.00 5.30
CA TYR A 620 14.81 -1.42 3.95
C TYR A 620 15.82 -2.34 3.30
N ARG A 621 17.10 -1.93 3.21
CA ARG A 621 18.12 -2.70 2.50
C ARG A 621 18.58 -3.91 3.30
N ALA A 622 19.06 -3.72 4.53
CA ALA A 622 19.71 -4.80 5.28
C ALA A 622 18.72 -5.80 5.91
N GLU A 623 17.57 -5.34 6.42
CA GLU A 623 16.66 -6.22 7.17
C GLU A 623 15.46 -6.72 6.37
N ILE A 624 15.00 -5.98 5.35
CA ILE A 624 13.85 -6.39 4.53
C ILE A 624 14.32 -7.02 3.23
N ILE A 625 14.87 -6.21 2.31
CA ILE A 625 15.19 -6.65 0.95
C ILE A 625 16.26 -7.74 0.95
N ARG A 626 17.34 -7.55 1.71
CA ARG A 626 18.42 -8.55 1.76
C ARG A 626 17.91 -9.90 2.24
N ARG A 627 16.97 -9.97 3.19
CA ARG A 627 16.40 -11.24 3.63
C ARG A 627 15.55 -11.89 2.53
N ILE A 628 14.74 -11.10 1.84
CA ILE A 628 13.95 -11.57 0.68
C ILE A 628 14.88 -12.16 -0.41
N SER A 629 15.99 -11.49 -0.68
CA SER A 629 16.98 -11.91 -1.70
C SER A 629 17.85 -13.09 -1.24
N ASP A 630 18.43 -13.03 -0.04
CA ASP A 630 19.35 -14.05 0.50
C ASP A 630 18.64 -15.42 0.69
N GLU A 631 17.34 -15.41 0.94
CA GLU A 631 16.52 -16.62 1.06
C GLU A 631 15.89 -17.10 -0.26
N GLY A 632 16.23 -16.45 -1.39
CA GLY A 632 15.88 -16.92 -2.73
C GLY A 632 14.43 -16.73 -3.17
N VAL A 633 13.68 -15.84 -2.50
CA VAL A 633 12.28 -15.52 -2.83
C VAL A 633 12.19 -14.41 -3.88
N GLY A 634 13.14 -13.47 -3.85
CA GLY A 634 13.25 -12.36 -4.79
C GLY A 634 12.24 -11.23 -4.57
N PHE A 635 12.50 -10.06 -5.14
CA PHE A 635 11.59 -8.92 -5.17
C PHE A 635 11.43 -8.44 -6.61
N GLY A 636 10.31 -8.73 -7.24
CA GLY A 636 10.17 -8.54 -8.68
C GLY A 636 11.28 -9.28 -9.43
N ARG A 637 11.98 -8.59 -10.34
CA ARG A 637 13.16 -9.12 -11.06
C ARG A 637 14.49 -9.00 -10.31
N TYR A 638 14.50 -8.50 -9.08
CA TYR A 638 15.70 -8.32 -8.26
C TYR A 638 16.03 -9.55 -7.42
#